data_AF-A0A3P6EN94-F1
#
_entry.id   AF-A0A3P6EN94-F1
#
_cell.length_a   1.000
_cell.length_b   1.000
_cell.length_c   1.000
_cell.angle_alpha   90.00
_cell.angle_beta   90.00
_cell.angle_gamma   90.00
#
_symmetry.space_group_name_H-M   'P 1'
#
loop_
_entity.id
_entity.type
_entity.pdbx_description
1 polymer ?
#
loop_
_entity_poly.entity_id
_entity_poly.type
_entity_poly.pdbx_seq_one_letter_code
_entity_poly.pdbx_strand_id
1 'polypeptide(L)'
;MRSLKKKKVRFVSSFGDLIEAIEKPSFWPALQFEVGEIKRELRAFEAWELRIGSWNTIRCASFIAQSVRNLGLTQSYVVAGHPRWLDHIYANVRSASGGN
;
A
#
# COMPACT_ATOMS: atom_id res chain seq x y z
N MET A 1 -0.34 -19.12 17.58
CA MET A 1 -0.45 -17.99 16.64
C MET A 1 -0.90 -18.52 15.28
N ARG A 2 -1.96 -17.97 14.67
CA ARG A 2 -2.30 -18.30 13.27
C ARG A 2 -1.31 -17.61 12.35
N SER A 3 -0.83 -18.32 11.33
CA SER A 3 -0.01 -17.73 10.28
C SER A 3 -0.79 -16.63 9.56
N LEU A 4 -0.19 -15.45 9.41
CA LEU A 4 -0.75 -14.33 8.64
C LEU A 4 -0.45 -14.43 7.14
N LYS A 5 0.31 -15.45 6.70
CA LYS A 5 0.66 -15.62 5.28
C LYS A 5 -0.59 -15.76 4.42
N LYS A 6 -0.74 -14.88 3.43
CA LYS A 6 -1.81 -14.94 2.43
C LYS A 6 -1.23 -15.45 1.11
N LYS A 7 -1.90 -16.42 0.49
CA LYS A 7 -1.49 -16.98 -0.81
C LYS A 7 -2.06 -16.20 -2.00
N LYS A 8 -3.22 -15.57 -1.82
CA LYS A 8 -3.90 -14.77 -2.83
C LYS A 8 -4.01 -13.34 -2.34
N VAL A 9 -3.46 -12.38 -3.09
CA VAL A 9 -3.33 -10.99 -2.63
C VAL A 9 -3.75 -10.02 -3.72
N ARG A 10 -4.54 -9.00 -3.35
CA ARG A 10 -4.81 -7.85 -4.21
C ARG A 10 -4.06 -6.65 -3.67
N PHE A 11 -3.24 -6.04 -4.50
CA PHE A 11 -2.56 -4.79 -4.22
C PHE A 11 -3.32 -3.65 -4.89
N VAL A 12 -3.43 -2.52 -4.20
CA VAL A 12 -4.10 -1.33 -4.70
C VAL A 12 -3.16 -0.15 -4.55
N SER A 13 -2.98 0.61 -5.63
CA SER A 13 -2.09 1.78 -5.70
C SER A 13 -2.81 2.96 -6.33
N SER A 14 -2.46 4.21 -5.98
CA SER A 14 -2.78 5.39 -6.80
C SER A 14 -1.81 5.58 -7.95
N PHE A 15 -0.64 4.95 -7.89
CA PHE A 15 0.43 5.22 -8.83
C PHE A 15 0.30 4.31 -10.05
N GLY A 16 -0.39 4.82 -11.08
CA GLY A 16 -0.68 4.09 -12.32
C GLY A 16 0.58 3.69 -13.08
N ASP A 17 1.55 4.59 -13.17
CA ASP A 17 2.84 4.38 -13.85
C ASP A 17 3.57 3.13 -13.33
N LEU A 18 3.54 2.88 -12.02
CA LEU A 18 4.14 1.67 -11.45
C LEU A 18 3.41 0.40 -11.88
N ILE A 19 2.08 0.44 -11.94
CA ILE A 19 1.29 -0.70 -12.41
C ILE A 19 1.60 -0.95 -13.88
N GLU A 20 1.62 0.11 -14.69
CA GLU A 20 1.96 -0.01 -16.10
C GLU A 20 3.42 -0.45 -16.32
N ALA A 21 4.36 -0.02 -15.49
CA ALA A 21 5.74 -0.49 -15.54
C ALA A 21 5.86 -1.98 -15.23
N ILE A 22 5.03 -2.52 -14.34
CA ILE A 22 5.01 -3.96 -14.04
C ILE A 22 4.39 -4.74 -15.21
N GLU A 23 3.30 -4.26 -15.78
CA GLU A 23 2.58 -4.90 -16.90
C GLU A 23 3.35 -4.80 -18.22
N LYS A 24 3.95 -3.64 -18.50
CA LYS A 24 4.65 -3.29 -19.74
C LYS A 24 6.05 -2.70 -19.47
N PRO A 25 7.00 -3.50 -18.95
CA PRO A 25 8.31 -2.99 -18.53
C PRO A 25 9.13 -2.32 -19.64
N SER A 26 8.88 -2.67 -20.91
CA SER A 26 9.57 -2.09 -22.06
C SER A 26 9.29 -0.59 -22.27
N PHE A 27 8.14 -0.10 -21.80
CA PHE A 27 7.77 1.31 -21.89
C PHE A 27 8.34 2.15 -20.75
N TRP A 28 8.87 1.50 -19.70
CA TRP A 28 9.33 2.15 -18.47
C TRP A 28 10.79 1.77 -18.16
N PRO A 29 11.76 2.09 -19.04
CA PRO A 29 13.15 1.69 -18.86
C PRO A 29 13.77 2.22 -17.55
N ALA A 30 13.33 3.40 -17.09
CA ALA A 30 13.81 4.01 -15.85
C ALA A 30 13.39 3.25 -14.58
N LEU A 31 12.37 2.37 -14.66
CA LEU A 31 11.83 1.62 -13.51
C LEU A 31 12.17 0.12 -13.57
N GLN A 32 13.08 -0.30 -14.45
CA GLN A 32 13.34 -1.74 -14.65
C GLN A 32 13.86 -2.44 -13.41
N PHE A 33 14.68 -1.76 -12.61
CA PHE A 33 15.19 -2.32 -11.37
C PHE A 33 14.05 -2.56 -10.36
N GLU A 34 13.24 -1.54 -10.10
CA GLU A 34 12.10 -1.60 -9.18
C GLU A 34 11.08 -2.66 -9.62
N VAL A 35 10.76 -2.70 -10.92
CA VAL A 35 9.87 -3.72 -11.50
C VAL A 35 10.45 -5.11 -11.31
N GLY A 36 11.76 -5.30 -11.48
CA GLY A 36 12.45 -6.58 -11.27
C GLY A 36 12.32 -7.07 -9.83
N GLU A 37 12.58 -6.18 -8.87
CA GLU A 37 12.44 -6.47 -7.43
C GLU A 37 11.00 -6.84 -7.08
N ILE A 38 10.02 -6.03 -7.51
CA ILE A 38 8.60 -6.29 -7.23
C ILE A 38 8.16 -7.62 -7.85
N LYS A 39 8.53 -7.90 -9.10
CA LYS A 39 8.20 -9.17 -9.76
C LYS A 39 8.82 -10.36 -9.04
N ARG A 40 10.03 -10.24 -8.49
CA ARG A 40 10.64 -11.30 -7.68
C ARG A 40 9.78 -11.60 -6.45
N GLU A 41 9.37 -10.59 -5.71
CA GLU A 41 8.55 -10.77 -4.51
C GLU A 41 7.15 -11.30 -4.84
N LEU A 42 6.57 -10.88 -5.97
CA LEU A 42 5.27 -11.36 -6.42
C LEU A 42 5.23 -12.88 -6.72
N ARG A 43 6.38 -13.51 -7.03
CA ARG A 43 6.47 -14.97 -7.21
C ARG A 43 6.15 -15.77 -5.95
N ALA A 44 6.19 -15.14 -4.77
CA ALA A 44 5.85 -15.80 -3.51
C ALA A 44 4.34 -16.05 -3.35
N PHE A 45 3.49 -15.42 -4.16
CA PHE A 45 2.03 -15.56 -4.11
C PHE A 45 1.53 -16.55 -5.16
N GLU A 46 0.55 -17.36 -4.77
CA GLU A 46 -0.15 -18.29 -5.67
C GLU A 46 -0.98 -17.52 -6.71
N ALA A 47 -1.58 -16.42 -6.30
CA ALA A 47 -2.26 -15.49 -7.19
C ALA A 47 -2.11 -14.06 -6.66
N TRP A 48 -1.91 -13.12 -7.57
CA TRP A 48 -1.87 -11.70 -7.22
C TRP A 48 -2.54 -10.86 -8.30
N GLU A 49 -2.97 -9.67 -7.89
CA GLU A 49 -3.59 -8.69 -8.77
C GLU A 49 -3.15 -7.29 -8.36
N LEU A 50 -2.82 -6.43 -9.34
CA LEU A 50 -2.56 -5.01 -9.13
C LEU A 50 -3.76 -4.21 -9.65
N ARG A 51 -4.24 -3.23 -8.88
CA ARG A 51 -5.31 -2.33 -9.30
C ARG A 51 -5.01 -0.88 -8.98
N ILE A 52 -5.47 0.01 -9.84
CA ILE A 52 -5.56 1.43 -9.50
C ILE A 52 -6.75 1.62 -8.57
N GLY A 53 -6.50 2.22 -7.40
CA GLY A 53 -7.53 2.54 -6.40
C GLY A 53 -7.99 3.98 -6.50
N SER A 54 -9.25 4.23 -6.15
CA SER A 54 -9.71 5.59 -5.85
C SER A 54 -9.06 6.10 -4.56
N TRP A 55 -9.04 7.42 -4.39
CA TRP A 55 -8.49 8.06 -3.17
C TRP A 55 -9.06 7.45 -1.88
N ASN A 56 -10.37 7.15 -1.85
CA ASN A 56 -11.01 6.53 -0.69
C ASN A 56 -10.42 5.16 -0.34
N THR A 57 -10.08 4.34 -1.35
CA THR A 57 -9.54 2.98 -1.15
C THR A 57 -8.12 2.99 -0.62
N ILE A 58 -7.33 4.02 -0.96
CA ILE A 58 -5.91 4.11 -0.59
C ILE A 58 -5.62 5.15 0.50
N ARG A 59 -6.65 5.87 0.97
CA ARG A 59 -6.54 7.01 1.90
C ARG A 59 -5.58 6.73 3.05
N CYS A 60 -5.67 5.53 3.62
CA CYS A 60 -4.85 5.09 4.74
C CYS A 60 -3.37 4.98 4.38
N ALA A 61 -3.05 4.35 3.24
CA ALA A 61 -1.69 4.27 2.72
C ALA A 61 -1.15 5.69 2.40
N SER A 62 -1.99 6.57 1.86
CA SER A 62 -1.61 7.97 1.62
C SER A 62 -1.29 8.72 2.90
N PHE A 63 -2.06 8.52 3.98
CA PHE A 63 -1.75 9.14 5.27
C PHE A 63 -0.46 8.63 5.87
N ILE A 64 -0.14 7.34 5.72
CA ILE A 64 1.15 6.79 6.13
C ILE A 64 2.30 7.43 5.35
N ALA A 65 2.17 7.54 4.03
CA ALA A 65 3.19 8.21 3.23
C ALA A 65 3.37 9.70 3.63
N GLN A 66 2.27 10.40 3.88
CA GLN A 66 2.30 11.81 4.33
C GLN A 66 2.88 11.97 5.73
N SER A 67 2.60 11.05 6.66
CA SER A 67 3.10 11.12 8.03
C SER A 67 4.62 10.94 8.05
N VAL A 68 5.16 10.04 7.23
CA VAL A 68 6.61 9.90 7.05
C VAL A 68 7.20 11.18 6.46
N ARG A 69 6.63 11.68 5.36
CA ARG A 69 7.16 12.83 4.62
C ARG A 69 7.11 14.13 5.42
N ASN A 70 6.00 14.39 6.10
CA ASN A 70 5.73 15.68 6.73
C ASN A 70 6.12 15.72 8.21
N LEU A 71 6.06 14.58 8.91
CA LEU A 71 6.26 14.50 10.36
C LEU A 71 7.47 13.64 10.75
N GLY A 72 8.18 13.05 9.79
CA GLY A 72 9.36 12.22 10.06
C GLY A 72 9.05 10.91 10.77
N LEU A 73 7.80 10.44 10.73
CA LEU A 73 7.36 9.23 11.44
C LEU A 73 7.83 7.95 10.70
N THR A 74 9.10 7.58 10.87
CA THR A 74 9.78 6.46 10.18
C THR A 74 9.61 5.09 10.84
N GLN A 75 8.84 5.00 11.94
CA GLN A 75 8.67 3.74 12.66
C GLN A 75 7.92 2.69 11.80
N SER A 76 8.55 1.54 11.59
CA SER A 76 7.96 0.44 10.81
C SER A 76 6.77 -0.18 11.55
N TYR A 77 5.61 -0.13 10.91
CA TYR A 77 4.33 -0.73 11.35
C TYR A 77 4.43 -2.22 11.66
N VAL A 78 5.44 -2.89 11.07
CA VAL A 78 5.62 -4.34 11.15
C VAL A 78 6.46 -4.74 12.37
N VAL A 79 7.31 -3.84 12.88
CA VAL A 79 8.31 -4.17 13.90
C VAL A 79 7.83 -3.85 15.33
N ALA A 80 6.93 -2.87 15.50
CA ALA A 80 6.53 -2.39 16.83
C ALA A 80 5.03 -2.53 17.15
N GLY A 81 4.25 -3.14 16.25
CA GLY A 81 2.80 -3.21 16.35
C GLY A 81 2.10 -1.97 15.77
N HIS A 82 0.76 -1.94 15.88
CA HIS A 82 -0.09 -0.85 15.40
C HIS A 82 0.34 0.50 16.02
N PRO A 83 0.87 1.47 15.25
CA PRO A 83 1.20 2.80 15.70
C PRO A 83 -0.06 3.55 16.12
N ARG A 84 -0.05 3.99 17.38
CA ARG A 84 -1.16 4.71 18.02
C ARG A 84 -1.58 5.98 17.27
N TRP A 85 -0.69 6.58 16.47
CA TRP A 85 -1.04 7.75 15.67
C TRP A 85 -2.05 7.45 14.55
N LEU A 86 -2.15 6.18 14.06
CA LEU A 86 -3.22 5.80 13.14
C LEU A 86 -4.61 5.77 13.82
N ASP A 87 -4.70 5.56 15.14
CA ASP A 87 -5.99 5.57 15.83
C ASP A 87 -6.71 6.91 15.66
N HIS A 88 -5.98 8.02 15.73
CA HIS A 88 -6.54 9.36 15.53
C HIS A 88 -7.01 9.62 14.09
N ILE A 89 -6.37 8.99 13.11
CA ILE A 89 -6.72 9.11 11.70
C ILE A 89 -8.00 8.32 11.38
N TYR A 90 -8.16 7.13 11.97
CA TYR A 90 -9.34 6.28 11.75
C TYR A 90 -10.52 6.61 12.67
N ALA A 91 -10.30 7.11 13.89
CA ALA A 91 -11.37 7.50 14.82
C ALA A 91 -12.28 8.59 14.19
N ASN A 92 -11.70 9.54 13.47
CA ASN A 92 -12.46 10.58 12.77
C ASN A 92 -13.26 10.08 11.57
N VAL A 93 -13.02 8.86 11.07
CA VAL A 93 -13.79 8.27 9.96
C VAL A 93 -15.13 7.71 10.45
N ARG A 94 -15.19 7.18 11.69
CA ARG A 94 -16.45 6.71 12.28
C ARG A 94 -17.41 7.85 12.62
N SER A 95 -16.89 9.02 12.94
CA SER A 95 -17.72 10.20 13.24
C SER A 95 -18.30 10.85 11.98
N ALA A 96 -17.72 10.61 10.80
CA ALA A 96 -18.18 11.19 9.53
C ALA A 96 -19.24 10.33 8.80
N SER A 97 -19.47 9.08 9.22
CA SER A 97 -20.55 8.21 8.70
C SER A 97 -21.79 8.20 9.59
N GLY A 98 -21.91 9.14 10.53
CA GLY A 98 -23.01 9.26 11.49
C GLY A 98 -23.70 10.62 11.47
N GLY A 99 -23.80 11.25 10.31
CA GLY A 99 -24.61 12.46 10.10
C GLY A 99 -25.79 12.13 9.19
N ASN A 100 -26.99 12.10 9.78
CA ASN A 100 -28.29 12.14 9.09
C ASN A 100 -28.41 13.39 8.20
#